data_AF-A0A0K6FMF1-F1
#
_entry.id   AF-A0A0K6FMF1-F1
#
_cell.length_a   1.000
_cell.length_b   1.000
_cell.length_c   1.000
_cell.angle_alpha   90.00
_cell.angle_beta   90.00
_cell.angle_gamma   90.00
#
_symmetry.space_group_name_H-M   'P 1'
#
loop_
_entity.id
_entity.type
_entity.pdbx_description
1 polymer ?
#
loop_
_entity_poly.entity_id
_entity_poly.type
_entity_poly.pdbx_seq_one_letter_code
_entity_poly.pdbx_strand_id
1 'polypeptide(L)'
;MYIIVFREGILSFHFRGTPHPQNVRRRIKQLKDYISVTSDWISYALIDDITDAFGPLIQGIEYEVDSIDELVLILKDTDQSDMLRRIGTCRKKVMGLLRLMGNKADVVKGLAKRCNENWSVAPKSDIGLYLSDIQDHLITMTQNLNHYEKILSRSHSNYLAQISIEMTDANNQINDVLSKLTALGTVLIPMNLVTGLWGMNVHVPGQDVQEPGNYTWFISIIGGLVGFGIIGSWLTYKLVRNS
;
A
#
# COMPACT_ATOMS: atom_id res chain seq x y z
N MET A 1 10.61 28.58 16.31
CA MET A 1 11.32 29.04 17.52
C MET A 1 12.69 29.50 17.08
N TYR A 2 13.09 30.71 17.47
CA TYR A 2 14.45 31.21 17.25
C TYR A 2 15.16 31.27 18.59
N ILE A 3 16.45 30.96 18.62
CA ILE A 3 17.27 30.96 19.83
C ILE A 3 18.53 31.78 19.52
N ILE A 4 18.83 32.75 20.38
CA ILE A 4 20.06 33.53 20.36
C ILE A 4 20.83 33.20 21.63
N VAL A 5 22.09 32.79 21.48
CA VAL A 5 22.96 32.39 22.59
C VAL A 5 23.93 33.54 22.90
N PHE A 6 23.94 33.99 24.15
CA PHE A 6 24.87 34.97 24.71
C PHE A 6 25.84 34.28 25.69
N ARG A 7 26.83 35.01 26.19
CA ARG A 7 27.80 34.49 27.16
C ARG A 7 27.14 34.08 28.49
N GLU A 8 26.23 34.90 29.01
CA GLU A 8 25.59 34.64 30.31
C GLU A 8 24.17 34.08 30.22
N GLY A 9 23.63 33.86 29.02
CA GLY A 9 22.26 33.39 28.88
C GLY A 9 21.80 33.16 27.45
N ILE A 10 20.51 32.86 27.30
CA ILE A 10 19.87 32.64 26.00
C ILE A 10 18.59 33.47 25.89
N LEU A 11 18.25 33.87 24.67
CA LEU A 11 16.99 34.54 24.35
C LEU A 11 16.26 33.71 23.29
N SER A 12 15.02 33.29 23.58
CA SER A 12 14.20 32.53 22.63
C SER A 12 12.94 33.28 22.21
N PHE A 13 12.65 33.26 20.92
CA PHE A 13 11.46 33.89 20.32
C PHE A 13 10.54 32.84 19.71
N HIS A 14 9.24 32.99 19.98
CA HIS A 14 8.21 32.04 19.57
C HIS A 14 7.01 32.80 18.99
N PHE A 15 6.54 32.40 17.81
CA PHE A 15 5.33 32.99 17.20
C PHE A 15 4.03 32.51 17.86
N ARG A 16 4.08 31.37 18.55
CA ARG A 16 2.97 30.76 19.30
C ARG A 16 3.54 30.16 20.59
N GLY A 17 2.71 30.00 21.62
CA GLY A 17 3.13 29.33 22.85
C GLY A 17 3.64 27.92 22.55
N THR A 18 4.80 27.57 23.10
CA THR A 18 5.42 26.24 22.95
C THR A 18 5.82 25.69 24.31
N PRO A 19 5.70 24.38 24.56
CA PRO A 19 6.03 23.78 25.85
C PRO A 19 7.54 23.64 26.10
N HIS A 20 8.37 23.67 25.05
CA HIS A 20 9.81 23.35 25.14
C HIS A 20 10.59 24.16 26.19
N PRO A 21 10.45 25.51 26.28
CA PRO A 21 11.15 26.26 27.32
C PRO A 21 10.71 25.88 28.74
N GLN A 22 9.45 25.51 28.94
CA GLN A 22 8.95 25.07 30.24
C GLN A 22 9.48 23.68 30.61
N ASN A 23 9.53 22.75 29.64
CA ASN A 23 10.13 21.43 29.84
C ASN A 23 11.59 21.53 30.24
N VAL A 24 12.38 22.31 29.50
CA VAL A 24 13.80 22.54 29.81
C VAL A 24 13.97 23.24 31.16
N ARG A 25 13.12 24.22 31.49
CA ARG A 25 13.16 24.87 32.82
C ARG A 25 12.85 23.88 33.94
N ARG A 26 11.97 22.91 33.73
CA ARG A 26 11.71 21.82 34.68
C ARG A 26 12.92 20.89 34.80
N ARG A 27 13.54 20.51 33.67
CA ARG A 27 14.77 19.69 33.63
C ARG A 27 15.92 20.37 34.37
N ILE A 28 16.11 21.68 34.18
CA ILE A 28 17.09 22.50 34.91
C ILE A 28 16.84 22.42 36.42
N LYS A 29 15.60 22.61 36.87
CA LYS A 29 15.28 22.55 38.30
C LYS A 29 15.60 21.19 38.93
N GLN A 30 15.43 20.10 38.17
CA GLN A 30 15.69 18.74 38.64
C GLN A 30 17.19 18.41 38.68
N LEU A 31 17.99 18.99 37.78
CA LEU A 31 19.41 18.68 37.63
C LEU A 31 20.33 19.73 38.24
N LYS A 32 19.80 20.83 38.78
CA LYS A 32 20.57 22.00 39.24
C LYS A 32 21.72 21.66 40.19
N ASP A 33 21.58 20.61 40.98
CA ASP A 33 22.57 20.19 41.98
C ASP A 33 23.68 19.30 41.38
N TYR A 34 23.51 18.81 40.15
CA TYR A 34 24.39 17.85 39.48
C TYR A 34 25.09 18.41 38.24
N ILE A 35 24.58 19.49 37.64
CA ILE A 35 25.13 20.07 36.41
C ILE A 35 25.39 21.57 36.56
N SER A 36 26.47 22.04 35.94
CA SER A 36 26.69 23.47 35.73
C SER A 36 25.83 23.96 34.56
N VAL A 37 24.81 24.76 34.85
CA VAL A 37 23.91 25.30 33.83
C VAL A 37 24.60 26.48 33.12
N THR A 38 25.12 26.24 31.92
CA THR A 38 25.69 27.27 31.03
C THR A 38 24.71 27.65 29.93
N SER A 39 24.90 28.81 29.28
CA SER A 39 24.07 29.23 28.13
C SER A 39 24.09 28.20 27.00
N ASP A 40 25.25 27.60 26.76
CA ASP A 40 25.47 26.50 25.82
C ASP A 40 24.65 25.26 26.18
N TRP A 41 24.65 24.85 27.45
CA TRP A 41 23.88 23.70 27.91
C TRP A 41 22.37 23.96 27.76
N ILE A 42 21.88 25.16 28.07
CA ILE A 42 20.46 25.50 27.91
C ILE A 42 20.07 25.48 26.42
N SER A 43 20.94 25.97 25.54
CA SER A 43 20.73 25.90 24.09
C SER A 43 20.65 24.46 23.60
N TYR A 44 21.57 23.59 24.06
CA TYR A 44 21.50 22.15 23.79
C TYR A 44 20.17 21.56 24.26
N ALA A 45 19.81 21.75 25.53
CA ALA A 45 18.61 21.16 26.11
C ALA A 45 17.32 21.60 25.40
N LEU A 46 17.28 22.82 24.86
CA LEU A 46 16.17 23.31 24.04
C LEU A 46 16.11 22.62 22.68
N ILE A 47 17.24 22.45 21.99
CA ILE A 47 17.27 21.78 20.68
C ILE A 47 16.95 20.29 20.85
N ASP A 48 17.45 19.67 21.91
CA ASP A 48 17.17 18.29 22.32
C ASP A 48 15.67 18.08 22.56
N ASP A 49 15.02 18.89 23.42
CA ASP A 49 13.57 18.77 23.70
C ASP A 49 12.71 19.01 22.44
N ILE A 50 13.15 19.86 21.51
CA ILE A 50 12.49 20.05 20.21
C ILE A 50 12.66 18.81 19.32
N THR A 51 13.83 18.17 19.36
CA THR A 51 14.15 16.98 18.58
C THR A 51 13.37 15.78 19.11
N ASP A 52 13.28 15.61 20.42
CA ASP A 52 12.50 14.56 21.08
C ASP A 52 11.01 14.65 20.78
N ALA A 53 10.49 15.84 20.49
CA ALA A 53 9.09 16.02 20.10
C ALA A 53 8.73 15.33 18.77
N PHE A 54 9.71 14.95 17.94
CA PHE A 54 9.49 14.13 16.75
C PHE A 54 9.30 12.64 17.08
N GLY A 55 9.81 12.17 18.22
CA GLY A 55 9.76 10.76 18.62
C GLY A 55 8.35 10.16 18.60
N PRO A 56 7.35 10.75 19.29
CA PRO A 56 5.97 10.25 19.27
C PRO A 56 5.34 10.24 17.87
N LEU A 57 5.73 11.17 16.98
CA LEU A 57 5.22 11.21 15.61
C LEU A 57 5.79 10.05 14.78
N ILE A 58 7.07 9.73 14.97
CA ILE A 58 7.75 8.60 14.32
C ILE A 58 7.17 7.27 14.83
N GLN A 59 6.94 7.15 16.14
CA GLN A 59 6.30 5.97 16.72
C GLN A 59 4.87 5.76 16.20
N GLY A 60 4.10 6.84 16.01
CA GLY A 60 2.79 6.76 15.36
C GLY A 60 2.86 6.30 13.90
N ILE A 61 3.94 6.61 13.19
CA ILE A 61 4.19 6.10 11.84
C ILE A 61 4.57 4.62 11.88
N GLU A 62 5.44 4.23 12.80
CA GLU A 62 5.87 2.84 12.99
C GLU A 62 4.65 1.92 13.15
N TYR A 63 3.76 2.21 14.10
CA TYR A 63 2.54 1.42 14.31
C TYR A 63 1.65 1.35 13.06
N GLU A 64 1.54 2.44 12.31
CA GLU A 64 0.72 2.49 11.10
C GLU A 64 1.37 1.70 9.94
N VAL A 65 2.70 1.73 9.84
CA VAL A 65 3.47 0.96 8.84
C VAL A 65 3.36 -0.53 9.12
N ASP A 66 3.56 -0.94 10.37
CA ASP A 66 3.42 -2.34 10.78
C ASP A 66 2.00 -2.85 10.54
N SER A 67 1.00 -2.05 10.89
CA SER A 67 -0.41 -2.37 10.60
C SER A 67 -0.66 -2.56 9.10
N ILE A 68 -0.09 -1.69 8.25
CA ILE A 68 -0.22 -1.80 6.79
C ILE A 68 0.46 -3.06 6.27
N ASP A 69 1.67 -3.38 6.72
CA ASP A 69 2.44 -4.54 6.24
C ASP A 69 1.73 -5.86 6.60
N GLU A 70 1.14 -5.95 7.80
CA GLU A 70 0.34 -7.10 8.22
C GLU A 70 -0.97 -7.21 7.43
N LEU A 71 -1.69 -6.10 7.24
CA LEU A 71 -2.98 -6.10 6.53
C LEU A 71 -2.83 -6.50 5.06
N VAL A 72 -1.76 -6.11 4.39
CA VAL A 72 -1.48 -6.52 2.99
C VAL A 72 -1.30 -8.04 2.86
N LEU A 73 -0.94 -8.76 3.93
CA LEU A 73 -0.79 -10.22 3.88
C LEU A 73 -2.09 -10.98 4.14
N ILE A 74 -3.04 -10.37 4.85
CA ILE A 74 -4.23 -11.07 5.39
C ILE A 74 -5.50 -10.74 4.61
N LEU A 75 -5.62 -9.53 4.06
CA LEU A 75 -6.87 -9.06 3.47
C LEU A 75 -7.08 -9.65 2.07
N LYS A 76 -8.11 -10.49 1.94
CA LYS A 76 -8.65 -10.96 0.64
C LYS A 76 -9.92 -10.22 0.20
N ASP A 77 -10.61 -9.51 1.11
CA ASP A 77 -12.00 -9.08 0.87
C ASP A 77 -12.36 -7.65 1.35
N THR A 78 -11.42 -6.89 1.93
CA THR A 78 -11.71 -5.49 2.32
C THR A 78 -11.57 -4.53 1.14
N ASP A 79 -12.38 -3.47 1.16
CA ASP A 79 -12.46 -2.41 0.15
C ASP A 79 -11.08 -2.02 -0.38
N GLN A 80 -10.75 -2.49 -1.59
CA GLN A 80 -9.38 -2.43 -2.08
C GLN A 80 -8.83 -0.99 -2.19
N SER A 81 -9.76 -0.04 -2.34
CA SER A 81 -9.50 1.39 -2.41
C SER A 81 -9.04 2.00 -1.08
N ASP A 82 -9.46 1.45 0.05
CA ASP A 82 -9.13 1.98 1.38
C ASP A 82 -7.66 1.71 1.73
N MET A 83 -7.16 0.51 1.39
CA MET A 83 -5.75 0.14 1.62
C MET A 83 -4.78 1.01 0.83
N LEU A 84 -5.00 1.24 -0.47
CA LEU A 84 -4.15 2.15 -1.26
C LEU A 84 -4.15 3.57 -0.71
N ARG A 85 -5.32 4.05 -0.27
CA ARG A 85 -5.45 5.38 0.34
C ARG A 85 -4.70 5.47 1.66
N ARG A 86 -4.77 4.43 2.49
CA ARG A 86 -4.08 4.35 3.79
C ARG A 86 -2.56 4.33 3.59
N ILE A 87 -2.05 3.50 2.67
CA ILE A 87 -0.64 3.49 2.24
C ILE A 87 -0.20 4.88 1.76
N GLY A 88 -0.96 5.49 0.85
CA GLY A 88 -0.63 6.81 0.32
C GLY A 88 -0.62 7.91 1.39
N THR A 89 -1.53 7.85 2.35
CA THR A 89 -1.60 8.81 3.46
C THR A 89 -0.43 8.62 4.43
N CYS A 90 -0.07 7.38 4.75
CA CYS A 90 1.09 7.09 5.59
C CYS A 90 2.39 7.55 4.92
N ARG A 91 2.59 7.26 3.62
CA ARG A 91 3.75 7.77 2.86
C ARG A 91 3.84 9.29 2.87
N LYS A 92 2.73 10.01 2.75
CA LYS A 92 2.73 11.48 2.89
C LYS A 92 3.22 11.95 4.26
N LYS A 93 2.83 11.28 5.35
CA LYS A 93 3.33 11.58 6.71
C LYS A 93 4.84 11.35 6.82
N VAL A 94 5.33 10.20 6.32
CA VAL A 94 6.77 9.87 6.29
C VAL A 94 7.56 10.91 5.51
N MET A 95 7.13 11.24 4.29
CA MET A 95 7.79 12.26 3.45
C MET A 95 7.76 13.65 4.08
N GLY A 96 6.66 13.98 4.77
CA GLY A 96 6.53 15.22 5.52
C GLY A 96 7.60 15.34 6.61
N LEU A 97 7.79 14.29 7.42
CA LEU A 97 8.82 14.27 8.45
C LEU A 97 10.24 14.25 7.85
N LEU A 98 10.51 13.44 6.82
CA LEU A 98 11.81 13.44 6.14
C LEU A 98 12.19 14.83 5.63
N ARG A 99 11.23 15.57 5.05
CA ARG A 99 11.46 16.94 4.58
C ARG A 99 11.74 17.91 5.74
N LEU A 100 11.07 17.76 6.88
CA LEU A 100 11.30 18.58 8.06
C LEU A 100 12.67 18.30 8.70
N MET A 101 13.13 17.05 8.66
CA MET A 101 14.35 16.60 9.34
C MET A 101 15.61 16.67 8.45
N GLY A 102 15.48 16.44 7.14
CA GLY A 102 16.62 16.27 6.23
C GLY A 102 17.61 17.43 6.28
N ASN A 103 17.11 18.67 6.21
CA ASN A 103 17.99 19.85 6.24
C ASN A 103 18.52 20.15 7.66
N LYS A 104 17.91 19.62 8.73
CA LYS A 104 18.30 19.89 10.11
C LYS A 104 19.54 19.08 10.51
N ALA A 105 19.61 17.81 10.08
CA ALA A 105 20.76 16.95 10.34
C ALA A 105 22.06 17.56 9.78
N ASP A 106 22.02 18.09 8.56
CA ASP A 106 23.17 18.75 7.93
C ASP A 106 23.57 20.06 8.61
N VAL A 107 22.60 20.84 9.08
CA VAL A 107 22.86 22.08 9.83
C VAL A 107 23.50 21.78 11.19
N VAL A 108 22.99 20.79 11.92
CA VAL A 108 23.57 20.36 13.21
C VAL A 108 24.97 19.81 13.00
N LYS A 109 25.17 18.97 11.98
CA LYS A 109 26.50 18.45 11.59
C LYS A 109 27.48 19.57 11.24
N GLY A 110 27.03 20.57 10.47
CA GLY A 110 27.82 21.74 10.10
C GLY A 110 28.17 22.61 11.31
N LEU A 111 27.25 22.75 12.27
CA LEU A 111 27.47 23.47 13.52
C LEU A 111 28.46 22.73 14.42
N ALA A 112 28.25 21.43 14.64
CA ALA A 112 29.13 20.57 15.43
C ALA A 112 30.58 20.64 14.93
N LYS A 113 30.77 20.52 13.61
CA LYS A 113 32.10 20.63 12.99
C LYS A 113 32.75 21.99 13.21
N ARG A 114 32.02 23.09 12.99
CA ARG A 114 32.54 24.47 13.17
C ARG A 114 32.86 24.81 14.62
N CYS A 115 32.06 24.32 15.56
CA CYS A 115 32.31 24.47 16.99
C CYS A 115 33.58 23.72 17.42
N ASN A 116 33.91 22.60 16.78
CA ASN A 116 35.11 21.82 17.09
C ASN A 116 36.39 22.43 16.46
N GLU A 117 36.28 23.05 15.27
CA GLU A 117 37.45 23.56 14.52
C GLU A 117 37.86 25.00 14.87
N ASN A 118 36.92 25.92 15.15
CA ASN A 118 37.19 27.37 15.15
C ASN A 118 36.83 28.15 16.42
N TRP A 119 36.40 27.49 17.50
CA TRP A 119 35.85 28.20 18.66
C TRP A 119 36.92 28.52 19.72
N SER A 120 37.62 29.65 19.58
CA SER A 120 38.60 30.14 20.57
C SER A 120 37.98 30.91 21.74
N VAL A 121 36.65 31.15 21.74
CA VAL A 121 35.98 32.16 22.58
C VAL A 121 35.06 31.56 23.67
N ALA A 122 34.87 30.24 23.73
CA ALA A 122 34.05 29.55 24.75
C ALA A 122 34.74 28.28 25.29
N PRO A 123 34.34 27.76 26.47
CA PRO A 123 35.03 26.66 27.15
C PRO A 123 35.05 25.38 26.31
N LYS A 124 36.24 24.81 26.13
CA LYS A 124 36.58 23.83 25.09
C LYS A 124 36.13 22.36 25.29
N SER A 125 35.27 22.02 26.24
CA SER A 125 35.10 20.58 26.57
C SER A 125 33.82 19.90 26.06
N ASP A 126 32.62 20.44 26.26
CA ASP A 126 31.44 19.55 26.24
C ASP A 126 30.38 19.85 25.16
N ILE A 127 30.47 21.00 24.47
CA ILE A 127 29.44 21.40 23.49
C ILE A 127 29.44 20.54 22.23
N GLY A 128 30.62 20.07 21.83
CA GLY A 128 30.75 19.15 20.69
C GLY A 128 30.08 17.81 20.96
N LEU A 129 30.18 17.32 22.21
CA LEU A 129 29.50 16.10 22.65
C LEU A 129 27.98 16.25 22.59
N TYR A 130 27.45 17.36 23.14
CA TYR A 130 26.02 17.70 23.11
C TYR A 130 25.45 17.82 21.70
N LEU A 131 26.17 18.47 20.78
CA LEU A 131 25.74 18.59 19.39
C LEU A 131 25.85 17.25 18.63
N SER A 132 26.83 16.40 18.97
CA SER A 132 26.95 15.06 18.40
C SER A 132 25.77 14.18 18.79
N ASP A 133 25.33 14.24 20.05
CA ASP A 133 24.16 13.50 20.55
C ASP A 133 22.88 13.86 19.78
N ILE A 134 22.59 15.16 19.63
CA ILE A 134 21.46 15.63 18.81
C ILE A 134 21.61 15.17 17.35
N GLN A 135 22.82 15.24 16.81
CA GLN A 135 23.08 14.80 15.44
C GLN A 135 22.75 13.32 15.28
N ASP A 136 23.20 12.48 16.21
CA ASP A 136 22.95 11.04 16.18
C ASP A 136 21.45 10.75 16.30
N HIS A 137 20.73 11.43 17.20
CA HIS A 137 19.27 11.33 17.29
C HIS A 137 18.57 11.67 15.96
N LEU A 138 18.95 12.79 15.31
CA LEU A 138 18.38 13.18 14.02
C LEU A 138 18.70 12.18 12.91
N ILE A 139 19.92 11.64 12.89
CA ILE A 139 20.34 10.64 11.90
C ILE A 139 19.53 9.36 12.10
N THR A 140 19.44 8.84 13.32
CA THR A 140 18.68 7.62 13.63
C THR A 140 17.21 7.78 13.25
N MET A 141 16.57 8.89 13.65
CA MET A 141 15.19 9.17 13.27
C MET A 141 14.99 9.26 11.75
N THR A 142 15.93 9.87 11.03
CA THR A 142 15.88 9.95 9.55
C THR A 142 16.07 8.56 8.93
N GLN A 143 16.96 7.72 9.48
CA GLN A 143 17.14 6.35 9.03
C GLN A 143 15.88 5.50 9.24
N ASN A 144 15.22 5.63 10.39
CA ASN A 144 13.95 4.95 10.67
C ASN A 144 12.86 5.36 9.67
N LEU A 145 12.72 6.65 9.37
CA LEU A 145 11.77 7.12 8.36
C LEU A 145 12.07 6.58 6.96
N ASN A 146 13.35 6.51 6.57
CA ASN A 146 13.73 5.88 5.30
C ASN A 146 13.45 4.37 5.30
N HIS A 147 13.59 3.70 6.44
CA HIS A 147 13.22 2.29 6.59
C HIS A 147 11.71 2.08 6.41
N TYR A 148 10.89 2.91 7.07
CA TYR A 148 9.44 2.86 6.94
C TYR A 148 8.97 3.18 5.52
N GLU A 149 9.62 4.10 4.81
CA GLU A 149 9.34 4.36 3.38
C GLU A 149 9.55 3.11 2.54
N LYS A 150 10.65 2.38 2.75
CA LYS A 150 10.94 1.15 2.01
C LYS A 150 9.91 0.07 2.29
N ILE A 151 9.48 -0.10 3.54
CA ILE A 151 8.42 -1.05 3.89
C ILE A 151 7.14 -0.66 3.15
N LEU A 152 6.67 0.58 3.27
CA LEU A 152 5.46 1.05 2.59
C LEU A 152 5.54 0.91 1.07
N SER A 153 6.71 1.13 0.47
CA SER A 153 6.94 0.95 -0.97
C SER A 153 6.80 -0.52 -1.37
N ARG A 154 7.35 -1.44 -0.57
CA ARG A 154 7.19 -2.88 -0.76
C ARG A 154 5.75 -3.34 -0.55
N SER A 155 5.09 -2.92 0.53
CA SER A 155 3.70 -3.31 0.82
C SER A 155 2.76 -2.79 -0.27
N HIS A 156 3.01 -1.59 -0.83
CA HIS A 156 2.28 -1.08 -2.00
C HIS A 156 2.41 -1.99 -3.23
N SER A 157 3.64 -2.40 -3.57
CA SER A 157 3.88 -3.31 -4.71
C SER A 157 3.26 -4.70 -4.49
N ASN A 158 3.41 -5.26 -3.28
CA ASN A 158 2.81 -6.54 -2.92
C ASN A 158 1.29 -6.51 -3.06
N TYR A 159 0.67 -5.43 -2.59
CA TYR A 159 -0.77 -5.24 -2.66
C TYR A 159 -1.28 -5.15 -4.11
N LEU A 160 -0.59 -4.41 -4.98
CA LEU A 160 -0.93 -4.36 -6.41
C LEU A 160 -0.76 -5.73 -7.09
N ALA A 161 0.26 -6.49 -6.71
CA ALA A 161 0.45 -7.85 -7.21
C ALA A 161 -0.69 -8.78 -6.79
N GLN A 162 -1.16 -8.67 -5.54
CA GLN A 162 -2.30 -9.43 -5.04
C GLN A 162 -3.59 -9.10 -5.82
N ILE A 163 -3.89 -7.82 -6.03
CA ILE A 163 -5.04 -7.40 -6.87
C ILE A 163 -4.94 -8.00 -8.27
N SER A 164 -3.75 -7.99 -8.87
CA SER A 164 -3.52 -8.56 -10.20
C SER A 164 -3.80 -10.06 -10.24
N ILE A 165 -3.39 -10.80 -9.20
CA ILE A 165 -3.69 -12.23 -9.06
C ILE A 165 -5.21 -12.44 -8.91
N GLU A 166 -5.87 -11.68 -8.04
CA GLU A 166 -7.33 -11.76 -7.85
C GLU A 166 -8.11 -11.47 -9.14
N MET A 167 -7.71 -10.45 -9.90
CA MET A 167 -8.29 -10.15 -11.22
C MET A 167 -8.04 -11.28 -12.22
N THR A 168 -6.85 -11.88 -12.21
CA THR A 168 -6.51 -13.01 -13.10
C THR A 168 -7.36 -14.23 -12.76
N ASP A 169 -7.52 -14.54 -11.48
CA ASP A 169 -8.36 -15.65 -11.01
C ASP A 169 -9.84 -15.42 -11.35
N ALA A 170 -10.36 -14.20 -11.15
CA ALA A 170 -11.72 -13.83 -11.56
C ALA A 170 -11.92 -13.97 -13.08
N ASN A 171 -10.95 -13.53 -13.88
CA ASN A 171 -10.99 -13.70 -15.33
C ASN A 171 -10.94 -15.16 -15.76
N ASN A 172 -10.15 -16.00 -15.08
CA ASN A 172 -10.10 -17.44 -15.35
C ASN A 172 -11.45 -18.10 -15.05
N GLN A 173 -12.10 -17.73 -13.94
CA GLN A 173 -13.45 -18.22 -13.62
C GLN A 173 -14.48 -17.78 -14.65
N ILE A 174 -14.44 -16.51 -15.08
CA ILE A 174 -15.32 -16.00 -16.14
C ILE A 174 -15.09 -16.77 -17.45
N ASN A 175 -13.82 -17.01 -17.83
CA ASN A 175 -13.47 -17.76 -19.03
C ASN A 175 -13.94 -19.21 -18.95
N ASP A 176 -13.86 -19.86 -17.79
CA ASP A 176 -14.37 -21.22 -17.57
C ASP A 176 -15.91 -21.27 -17.74
N VAL A 177 -16.63 -20.34 -17.11
CA VAL A 177 -18.09 -20.22 -17.27
C VAL A 177 -18.48 -19.92 -18.72
N LEU A 178 -17.77 -19.01 -19.39
CA LEU A 178 -18.00 -18.67 -20.79
C LEU A 178 -17.74 -19.87 -21.71
N SER A 179 -16.67 -20.63 -21.46
CA SER A 179 -16.36 -21.86 -22.19
C SER A 179 -17.50 -22.86 -22.09
N LYS A 180 -18.05 -23.07 -20.88
CA LYS A 180 -19.21 -23.95 -20.65
C LYS A 180 -20.47 -23.48 -21.37
N LEU A 181 -20.78 -22.17 -21.33
CA LEU A 181 -21.92 -21.61 -22.06
C LEU A 181 -21.76 -21.71 -23.58
N THR A 182 -20.56 -21.46 -24.08
CA THR A 182 -20.23 -21.56 -25.52
C THR A 182 -20.35 -23.01 -26.01
N ALA A 183 -19.90 -23.97 -25.20
CA ALA A 183 -20.06 -25.39 -25.47
C ALA A 183 -21.54 -25.79 -25.59
N LEU A 184 -22.41 -25.35 -24.66
CA LEU A 184 -23.86 -25.55 -24.77
C LEU A 184 -24.45 -24.89 -26.01
N GLY A 185 -24.06 -23.64 -26.30
CA GLY A 185 -24.51 -22.91 -27.48
C GLY A 185 -24.15 -23.61 -28.79
N THR A 186 -22.95 -24.21 -28.88
CA THR A 186 -22.50 -24.95 -30.06
C THR A 186 -23.39 -26.16 -30.37
N VAL A 187 -23.96 -26.81 -29.35
CA VAL A 187 -24.89 -27.94 -29.53
C VAL A 187 -26.30 -27.45 -29.87
N LEU A 188 -26.76 -26.37 -29.20
CA LEU A 188 -28.13 -25.87 -29.34
C LEU A 188 -28.36 -25.10 -30.65
N ILE A 189 -27.39 -24.35 -31.17
CA ILE A 189 -27.56 -23.49 -32.36
C ILE A 189 -27.97 -24.30 -33.61
N PRO A 190 -27.25 -25.39 -34.01
CA PRO A 190 -27.65 -26.19 -35.17
C PRO A 190 -29.00 -26.91 -34.96
N MET A 191 -29.28 -27.35 -33.72
CA MET A 191 -30.54 -28.01 -33.38
C MET A 191 -31.74 -27.06 -33.50
N ASN A 192 -31.56 -25.81 -33.08
CA ASN A 192 -32.56 -24.74 -33.24
C ASN A 192 -32.74 -24.34 -34.71
N LEU A 193 -31.68 -24.38 -35.53
CA LEU A 193 -31.79 -24.11 -36.96
C LEU A 193 -32.69 -25.12 -37.67
N VAL A 194 -32.50 -26.42 -37.40
CA VAL A 194 -33.29 -27.49 -38.04
C VAL A 194 -34.75 -27.43 -37.61
N THR A 195 -35.02 -27.26 -36.32
CA THR A 195 -36.39 -27.11 -35.81
C THR A 195 -37.05 -25.80 -36.28
N GLY A 196 -36.28 -24.72 -36.38
CA GLY A 196 -36.74 -23.43 -36.90
C GLY A 196 -37.17 -23.49 -38.37
N LEU A 197 -36.40 -24.17 -39.23
CA LEU A 197 -36.74 -24.35 -40.64
C LEU A 197 -38.09 -25.09 -40.83
N TRP A 198 -38.43 -26.01 -39.94
CA TRP A 198 -39.71 -26.74 -39.97
C TRP A 198 -40.88 -25.99 -39.35
N GLY A 199 -40.62 -24.97 -38.52
CA GLY A 199 -41.64 -24.03 -38.05
C GLY A 199 -42.05 -23.01 -39.13
N MET A 200 -41.28 -22.92 -40.22
CA MET A 200 -41.61 -22.11 -41.39
C MET A 200 -42.49 -22.91 -42.35
N ASN A 201 -43.37 -22.22 -43.09
CA ASN A 201 -44.28 -22.84 -44.06
C ASN A 201 -43.54 -23.22 -45.37
N VAL A 202 -42.43 -23.97 -45.24
CA VAL A 202 -41.54 -24.41 -46.31
C VAL A 202 -41.79 -25.89 -46.57
N HIS A 203 -41.69 -26.30 -47.83
CA HIS A 203 -41.87 -27.70 -48.21
C HIS A 203 -40.84 -28.60 -47.53
N VAL A 204 -41.30 -29.55 -46.70
CA VAL A 204 -40.43 -30.44 -45.93
C VAL A 204 -40.11 -31.72 -46.70
N PRO A 205 -38.90 -32.28 -46.55
CA PRO A 205 -38.56 -33.55 -47.18
C PRO A 205 -39.55 -34.65 -46.76
N GLY A 206 -40.24 -35.29 -47.69
CA GLY A 206 -41.23 -36.33 -47.39
C GLY A 206 -42.70 -35.87 -47.35
N GLN A 207 -42.99 -34.60 -47.66
CA GLN A 207 -44.36 -34.06 -47.72
C GLN A 207 -45.23 -34.69 -48.82
N ASP A 208 -44.62 -35.17 -49.92
CA ASP A 208 -45.34 -35.77 -51.06
C ASP A 208 -45.47 -37.30 -51.00
N VAL A 209 -45.08 -37.93 -49.89
CA VAL A 209 -45.15 -39.39 -49.71
C VAL A 209 -46.60 -39.79 -49.40
N GLN A 210 -47.30 -40.37 -50.39
CA GLN A 210 -48.74 -40.71 -50.32
C GLN A 210 -49.02 -42.06 -49.63
N GLU A 211 -48.00 -42.82 -49.24
CA GLU A 211 -48.18 -44.11 -48.55
C GLU A 211 -48.51 -43.92 -47.06
N PRO A 212 -49.67 -44.39 -46.58
CA PRO A 212 -50.03 -44.28 -45.17
C PRO A 212 -49.06 -45.12 -44.32
N GLY A 213 -48.26 -44.45 -43.48
CA GLY A 213 -47.39 -45.11 -42.49
C GLY A 213 -45.89 -45.00 -42.72
N ASN A 214 -45.42 -44.41 -43.83
CA ASN A 214 -43.98 -44.26 -44.08
C ASN A 214 -43.40 -43.00 -43.40
N TYR A 215 -43.31 -43.03 -42.07
CA TYR A 215 -42.66 -42.00 -41.24
C TYR A 215 -41.15 -42.17 -41.12
N THR A 216 -40.56 -43.05 -41.93
CA THR A 216 -39.14 -43.41 -41.86
C THR A 216 -38.23 -42.20 -42.03
N TRP A 217 -38.58 -41.26 -42.91
CA TRP A 217 -37.82 -40.02 -43.12
C TRP A 217 -37.83 -39.12 -41.87
N PHE A 218 -38.98 -38.98 -41.20
CA PHE A 218 -39.13 -38.15 -40.00
C PHE A 218 -38.34 -38.75 -38.83
N ILE A 219 -38.47 -40.07 -38.61
CA ILE A 219 -37.72 -40.80 -37.59
C ILE A 219 -36.21 -40.72 -37.85
N SER A 220 -35.79 -40.77 -39.11
CA SER A 220 -34.35 -40.68 -39.47
C SER A 220 -33.76 -39.32 -39.12
N ILE A 221 -34.49 -38.21 -39.33
CA ILE A 221 -34.00 -36.87 -39.01
C ILE A 221 -34.00 -36.62 -37.49
N ILE A 222 -35.04 -37.06 -36.78
CA ILE A 222 -35.07 -37.02 -35.31
C ILE A 222 -33.92 -37.86 -34.74
N GLY A 223 -33.68 -39.05 -35.28
CA GLY A 223 -32.53 -39.89 -34.91
C GLY A 223 -31.19 -39.20 -35.17
N GLY A 224 -31.06 -38.49 -36.29
CA GLY A 224 -29.88 -37.68 -36.61
C GLY A 224 -29.65 -36.53 -35.63
N LEU A 225 -30.71 -35.80 -35.26
CA LEU A 225 -30.65 -34.71 -34.28
C LEU A 225 -30.32 -35.20 -32.87
N VAL A 226 -30.93 -36.30 -32.44
CA VAL A 226 -30.62 -36.94 -31.15
C VAL A 226 -29.19 -37.45 -31.15
N GLY A 227 -28.74 -38.10 -32.22
CA GLY A 227 -27.35 -38.53 -32.39
C GLY A 227 -26.36 -37.37 -32.33
N PHE A 228 -26.65 -36.28 -33.04
CA PHE A 228 -25.84 -35.06 -33.02
C PHE A 228 -25.81 -34.41 -31.62
N GLY A 229 -26.95 -34.36 -30.93
CA GLY A 229 -27.04 -33.85 -29.55
C GLY A 229 -26.21 -34.68 -28.57
N ILE A 230 -26.28 -36.01 -28.65
CA ILE A 230 -25.51 -36.93 -27.80
C ILE A 230 -24.02 -36.80 -28.10
N ILE A 231 -23.61 -36.81 -29.37
CA ILE A 231 -22.21 -36.69 -29.79
C ILE A 231 -21.65 -35.32 -29.40
N GLY A 232 -22.40 -34.24 -29.65
CA GLY A 232 -22.04 -32.88 -29.29
C GLY A 232 -21.93 -32.69 -27.79
N SER A 233 -22.88 -33.21 -27.01
CA SER A 233 -22.86 -33.16 -25.54
C SER A 233 -21.72 -34.01 -24.95
N TRP A 234 -21.38 -35.13 -25.57
CA TRP A 234 -20.26 -35.98 -25.13
C TRP A 234 -18.91 -35.34 -25.44
N LEU A 235 -18.74 -34.75 -26.63
CA LEU A 235 -17.55 -34.00 -27.03
C LEU A 235 -17.32 -32.80 -26.11
N THR A 236 -18.37 -32.03 -25.84
CA THR A 236 -18.30 -30.87 -24.93
C THR A 236 -17.98 -31.28 -23.50
N TYR A 237 -18.62 -32.33 -22.97
CA TYR A 237 -18.28 -32.87 -21.64
C TYR A 237 -16.81 -33.33 -21.57
N LYS A 238 -16.32 -34.01 -22.61
CA LYS A 238 -14.94 -34.48 -22.69
C LYS A 238 -13.92 -33.33 -22.78
N LEU A 239 -14.25 -32.27 -23.53
CA LEU A 239 -13.39 -31.09 -23.67
C LEU A 239 -13.34 -30.27 -22.37
N VAL A 240 -14.49 -30.05 -21.73
CA VAL A 240 -14.59 -29.26 -20.48
C VAL A 240 -13.96 -29.99 -19.29
N ARG A 241 -13.93 -31.33 -19.28
CA ARG A 241 -13.30 -32.12 -18.20
C ARG A 241 -11.78 -32.24 -18.33
N ASN A 242 -11.23 -32.05 -19.53
CA ASN A 242 -9.79 -32.16 -19.80
C ASN A 242 -9.04 -30.82 -19.80
N SER A 243 -9.72 -29.70 -19.59
CA SER A 243 -9.13 -28.36 -19.37
C SER A 243 -9.10 -28.03 -17.89
#